data_AF-A0A5C1QGY4-F1
#
_entry.id   AF-A0A5C1QGY4-F1
#
_cell.length_a   1.000
_cell.length_b   1.000
_cell.length_c   1.000
_cell.angle_alpha   90.00
_cell.angle_beta   90.00
_cell.angle_gamma   90.00
#
_symmetry.space_group_name_H-M   'P 1'
#
loop_
_entity.id
_entity.type
_entity.pdbx_description
1 polymer ?
#
loop_
_entity_poly.entity_id
_entity_poly.type
_entity_poly.pdbx_seq_one_letter_code
_entity_poly.pdbx_strand_id
1 'polypeptide(L)'
;MTFYTIFNVLIVVLLGLIARFTDKNKVDKEKGGYSTQNLVIVAVLAAIAGVINTGVGNIWYLANTSLGPLGGALIQGMFMWAYILAVFIVRKPGIALMFGLIEASTEVLLGNAAGIGTLGWGISQGLAIEAVLICVSYSRFGLITDIMAGAAASQFGTLWSSVFFGWDPAYSRDVWMSVPVNTISGAIFSGVLGYALASRLAKTGLIRSSRKK
;
A
#
# COMPACT_ATOMS: atom_id res chain seq x y z
N MET A 1 14.88 17.25 -5.24
CA MET A 1 13.68 16.88 -4.44
C MET A 1 12.33 17.32 -5.06
N THR A 2 12.04 18.61 -5.26
CA THR A 2 10.69 19.10 -5.68
C THR A 2 10.17 18.55 -7.03
N PHE A 3 11.05 18.31 -7.99
CA PHE A 3 10.65 17.74 -9.28
C PHE A 3 10.24 16.26 -9.17
N TYR A 4 10.92 15.52 -8.29
CA TYR A 4 10.66 14.09 -8.07
C TYR A 4 9.34 13.88 -7.32
N THR A 5 9.04 14.70 -6.31
CA THR A 5 7.74 14.67 -5.62
C THR A 5 6.58 14.95 -6.60
N ILE A 6 6.70 15.99 -7.43
CA ILE A 6 5.68 16.33 -8.44
C ILE A 6 5.46 15.18 -9.44
N PHE A 7 6.55 14.55 -9.91
CA PHE A 7 6.48 13.42 -10.82
C PHE A 7 5.80 12.19 -10.20
N ASN A 8 6.12 11.87 -8.94
CA ASN A 8 5.49 10.80 -8.19
C ASN A 8 3.98 11.04 -8.00
N VAL A 9 3.60 12.27 -7.64
CA VAL A 9 2.19 12.66 -7.49
C VAL A 9 1.44 12.55 -8.81
N LEU A 10 2.04 12.98 -9.93
CA LEU A 10 1.47 12.80 -11.26
C LEU A 10 1.25 11.33 -11.61
N ILE A 11 2.21 10.45 -11.31
CA ILE A 11 2.06 9.00 -11.52
C ILE A 11 0.86 8.47 -10.74
N VAL A 12 0.73 8.81 -9.45
CA VAL A 12 -0.40 8.35 -8.62
C VAL A 12 -1.73 8.82 -9.18
N VAL A 13 -1.82 10.08 -9.60
CA VAL A 13 -3.05 10.64 -10.21
C VAL A 13 -3.37 9.94 -11.53
N LEU A 14 -2.38 9.68 -12.37
CA LEU A 14 -2.56 8.96 -13.63
C LEU A 14 -3.01 7.51 -13.39
N LEU A 15 -2.39 6.78 -12.45
CA LEU A 15 -2.79 5.42 -12.08
C LEU A 15 -4.23 5.39 -11.53
N GLY A 16 -4.61 6.38 -10.72
CA GLY A 16 -5.97 6.54 -10.21
C GLY A 16 -7.00 6.82 -11.32
N LEU A 17 -6.66 7.65 -12.31
CA LEU A 17 -7.51 7.90 -13.48
C LEU A 17 -7.64 6.66 -14.36
N ILE A 18 -6.55 5.94 -14.61
CA ILE A 18 -6.55 4.68 -15.36
C ILE A 18 -7.45 3.65 -14.67
N ALA A 19 -7.35 3.49 -13.36
CA ALA A 19 -8.25 2.62 -12.59
C ALA A 19 -9.72 3.02 -12.78
N ARG A 20 -10.02 4.33 -12.74
CA ARG A 20 -11.38 4.86 -12.94
C ARG A 20 -11.95 4.61 -14.32
N PHE A 21 -11.15 4.58 -15.38
CA PHE A 21 -11.66 4.31 -16.73
C PHE A 21 -11.67 2.81 -17.07
N THR A 22 -10.75 2.03 -16.51
CA THR A 22 -10.54 0.64 -16.93
C THR A 22 -11.34 -0.37 -16.11
N ASP A 23 -11.52 -0.16 -14.80
CA ASP A 23 -12.13 -1.17 -13.93
C ASP A 23 -13.67 -1.15 -14.00
N LYS A 24 -14.29 -2.08 -14.73
CA LYS A 24 -15.76 -2.13 -14.85
C LYS A 24 -16.47 -2.77 -13.65
N ASN A 25 -15.73 -3.34 -12.69
CA ASN A 25 -16.32 -4.04 -11.54
C ASN A 25 -16.84 -3.06 -10.49
N LYS A 26 -18.06 -2.58 -10.72
CA LYS A 26 -18.79 -1.77 -9.74
C LYS A 26 -19.23 -2.62 -8.57
N VAL A 27 -19.08 -2.04 -7.39
CA VAL A 27 -19.47 -2.63 -6.12
C VAL A 27 -20.35 -1.63 -5.38
N ASP A 28 -21.40 -2.12 -4.73
CA ASP A 28 -22.25 -1.29 -3.89
C ASP A 28 -21.46 -0.69 -2.73
N LYS A 29 -21.54 0.63 -2.58
CA LYS A 29 -21.01 1.32 -1.41
C LYS A 29 -21.74 0.84 -0.16
N GLU A 30 -20.98 0.46 0.87
CA GLU A 30 -21.56 0.32 2.20
C GLU A 30 -22.07 1.68 2.68
N LYS A 31 -23.36 1.74 3.01
CA LYS A 31 -23.99 2.92 3.63
C LYS A 31 -23.91 2.76 5.16
N GLY A 32 -23.44 3.80 5.87
CA GLY A 32 -23.37 3.84 7.34
C GLY A 32 -21.97 3.98 7.93
N GLY A 33 -21.89 4.21 9.25
CA GLY A 33 -20.64 4.40 10.00
C GLY A 33 -19.77 3.13 10.14
N TYR A 34 -18.59 3.23 10.75
CA TYR A 34 -17.73 2.07 10.97
C TYR A 34 -18.37 1.10 11.98
N SER A 35 -18.46 -0.18 11.61
CA SER A 35 -18.81 -1.23 12.57
C SER A 35 -17.60 -1.55 13.44
N THR A 36 -17.81 -1.77 14.74
CA THR A 36 -16.76 -2.21 15.68
C THR A 36 -16.06 -3.46 15.16
N GLN A 37 -16.82 -4.41 14.56
CA GLN A 37 -16.25 -5.61 13.97
C GLN A 37 -15.26 -5.28 12.84
N ASN A 38 -15.60 -4.32 11.98
CA ASN A 38 -14.74 -3.93 10.85
C ASN A 38 -13.46 -3.26 11.36
N LEU A 39 -13.55 -2.42 12.39
CA LEU A 39 -12.39 -1.78 13.00
C LEU A 39 -11.46 -2.81 13.66
N VAL A 40 -12.03 -3.79 14.37
CA VAL A 40 -11.25 -4.87 14.99
C VAL A 40 -10.55 -5.72 13.93
N ILE A 41 -11.24 -6.09 12.85
CA ILE A 41 -10.63 -6.85 11.73
C ILE A 41 -9.46 -6.07 11.14
N VAL A 42 -9.62 -4.77 10.88
CA VAL A 42 -8.55 -3.91 10.35
C VAL A 42 -7.37 -3.84 11.32
N ALA A 43 -7.62 -3.65 12.62
CA ALA A 43 -6.58 -3.59 13.63
C ALA A 43 -5.79 -4.90 13.75
N VAL A 44 -6.48 -6.04 13.74
CA VAL A 44 -5.84 -7.37 13.81
C VAL A 44 -5.01 -7.64 12.55
N LEU A 45 -5.56 -7.34 11.36
CA LEU A 45 -4.83 -7.49 10.11
C LEU A 45 -3.60 -6.57 10.06
N ALA A 46 -3.71 -5.34 10.55
CA ALA A 46 -2.61 -4.38 10.62
C ALA A 46 -1.50 -4.85 11.57
N ALA A 47 -1.86 -5.38 12.74
CA ALA A 47 -0.89 -5.93 13.69
C ALA A 47 -0.15 -7.14 13.09
N ILE A 48 -0.87 -8.07 12.45
CA ILE A 48 -0.26 -9.23 11.79
C ILE A 48 0.66 -8.78 10.64
N ALA A 49 0.20 -7.83 9.83
CA ALA A 49 1.00 -7.26 8.76
C ALA A 49 2.27 -6.59 9.30
N GLY A 50 2.19 -5.83 10.39
CA GLY A 50 3.36 -5.18 11.00
C GLY A 50 4.40 -6.19 11.50
N VAL A 51 3.96 -7.32 12.08
CA VAL A 51 4.89 -8.40 12.47
C VAL A 51 5.60 -8.97 11.24
N ILE A 52 4.85 -9.28 10.18
CA ILE A 52 5.41 -9.83 8.94
C ILE A 52 6.36 -8.83 8.28
N ASN A 53 5.92 -7.57 8.16
CA ASN A 53 6.64 -6.50 7.49
C ASN A 53 7.91 -6.09 8.25
N THR A 54 7.95 -6.23 9.57
CA THR A 54 9.20 -6.09 10.34
C THR A 54 10.26 -7.09 9.85
N GLY A 55 9.86 -8.35 9.59
CA GLY A 55 10.73 -9.36 8.99
C GLY A 55 11.14 -9.03 7.55
N VAL A 56 10.18 -8.57 6.74
CA VAL A 56 10.43 -8.13 5.36
C VAL A 56 11.37 -6.93 5.33
N GLY A 57 11.31 -6.02 6.32
CA GLY A 57 12.20 -4.88 6.49
C GLY A 57 13.66 -5.28 6.57
N ASN A 58 13.98 -6.35 7.28
CA ASN A 58 15.34 -6.89 7.36
C ASN A 58 15.80 -7.46 6.01
N ILE A 59 14.92 -8.16 5.29
CA ILE A 59 15.22 -8.68 3.95
C ILE A 59 15.41 -7.52 2.96
N TRP A 60 14.59 -6.49 3.05
CA TRP A 60 14.70 -5.27 2.25
C TRP A 60 16.04 -4.58 2.49
N TYR A 61 16.48 -4.45 3.74
CA TYR A 61 17.76 -3.86 4.09
C TYR A 61 18.94 -4.66 3.51
N LEU A 62 18.90 -5.99 3.63
CA LEU A 62 19.91 -6.89 3.04
C LEU A 62 19.96 -6.79 1.51
N ALA A 63 18.79 -6.75 0.86
CA ALA A 63 18.67 -6.61 -0.58
C ALA A 63 19.17 -5.25 -1.06
N ASN A 64 18.86 -4.17 -0.33
CA ASN A 64 19.32 -2.82 -0.63
C ASN A 64 20.85 -2.71 -0.50
N THR A 65 21.42 -3.35 0.53
CA THR A 65 22.87 -3.37 0.75
C THR A 65 23.60 -4.21 -0.32
N SER A 66 23.00 -5.30 -0.80
CA SER A 66 23.65 -6.23 -1.73
C SER A 66 23.49 -5.83 -3.21
N LEU A 67 22.32 -5.32 -3.59
CA LEU A 67 21.96 -5.01 -4.99
C LEU A 67 21.72 -3.51 -5.22
N GLY A 68 22.01 -2.67 -4.22
CA GLY A 68 21.73 -1.24 -4.25
C GLY A 68 20.23 -0.92 -4.21
N PRO A 69 19.84 0.32 -4.58
CA PRO A 69 18.46 0.79 -4.56
C PRO A 69 17.48 -0.08 -5.38
N LEU A 70 17.99 -0.77 -6.41
CA LEU A 70 17.21 -1.72 -7.22
C LEU A 70 16.75 -2.95 -6.44
N GLY A 71 17.57 -3.47 -5.52
CA GLY A 71 17.20 -4.59 -4.66
C GLY A 71 16.06 -4.25 -3.71
N GLY A 72 16.12 -3.06 -3.08
CA GLY A 72 15.03 -2.54 -2.27
C GLY A 72 13.75 -2.34 -3.08
N ALA A 73 13.88 -1.83 -4.31
CA ALA A 73 12.74 -1.60 -5.19
C ALA A 73 11.95 -2.88 -5.55
N LEU A 74 12.62 -4.02 -5.62
CA LEU A 74 11.98 -5.31 -5.90
C LEU A 74 11.14 -5.82 -4.72
N ILE A 75 11.58 -5.54 -3.48
CA ILE A 75 10.93 -6.03 -2.26
C ILE A 75 9.87 -5.05 -1.76
N GLN A 76 9.93 -3.79 -2.18
CA GLN A 76 9.02 -2.73 -1.73
C GLN A 76 7.53 -3.11 -1.85
N GLY A 77 7.12 -3.81 -2.91
CA GLY A 77 5.73 -4.23 -3.09
C GLY A 77 5.21 -5.24 -2.06
N MET A 78 6.09 -5.89 -1.28
CA MET A 78 5.71 -6.86 -0.26
C MET A 78 5.16 -6.24 1.04
N PHE A 79 5.21 -4.93 1.20
CA PHE A 79 4.73 -4.28 2.42
C PHE A 79 3.21 -3.99 2.41
N MET A 80 2.59 -3.86 1.23
CA MET A 80 1.27 -3.24 1.10
C MET A 80 0.14 -4.20 0.70
N TRP A 81 0.41 -5.51 0.59
CA TRP A 81 -0.63 -6.50 0.25
C TRP A 81 -1.77 -6.50 1.29
N ALA A 82 -1.44 -6.30 2.57
CA ALA A 82 -2.41 -6.33 3.65
C ALA A 82 -3.29 -5.07 3.71
N TYR A 83 -2.77 -3.92 3.25
CA TYR A 83 -3.55 -2.68 3.11
C TYR A 83 -4.69 -2.88 2.12
N ILE A 84 -4.38 -3.43 0.94
CA ILE A 84 -5.37 -3.71 -0.12
C ILE A 84 -6.43 -4.69 0.39
N LEU A 85 -6.01 -5.73 1.11
CA LEU A 85 -6.93 -6.68 1.73
C LEU A 85 -7.91 -5.99 2.70
N ALA A 86 -7.40 -5.14 3.60
CA ALA A 86 -8.21 -4.44 4.59
C ALA A 86 -9.24 -3.49 3.94
N VAL A 87 -8.82 -2.72 2.93
CA VAL A 87 -9.72 -1.86 2.17
C VAL A 87 -10.74 -2.69 1.40
N PHE A 88 -10.36 -3.80 0.78
CA PHE A 88 -11.29 -4.65 0.04
C PHE A 88 -12.40 -5.24 0.92
N ILE A 89 -12.09 -5.52 2.20
CA ILE A 89 -13.05 -6.03 3.19
C ILE A 89 -14.03 -4.92 3.59
N VAL A 90 -13.52 -3.78 4.05
CA VAL A 90 -14.35 -2.73 4.68
C VAL A 90 -14.93 -1.73 3.68
N ARG A 91 -14.22 -1.44 2.59
CA ARG A 91 -14.66 -0.59 1.46
C ARG A 91 -15.09 0.83 1.86
N LYS A 92 -14.46 1.38 2.90
CA LYS A 92 -14.71 2.74 3.42
C LYS A 92 -13.47 3.62 3.30
N PRO A 93 -13.64 4.96 3.19
CA PRO A 93 -12.55 5.91 3.30
C PRO A 93 -11.88 5.83 4.68
N GLY A 94 -10.61 6.22 4.78
CA GLY A 94 -9.86 6.22 6.04
C GLY A 94 -9.27 4.85 6.46
N ILE A 95 -9.67 3.75 5.84
CA ILE A 95 -9.24 2.41 6.27
C ILE A 95 -7.76 2.16 5.97
N ALA A 96 -7.25 2.61 4.82
CA ALA A 96 -5.85 2.39 4.49
C ALA A 96 -4.92 3.23 5.38
N LEU A 97 -5.34 4.44 5.75
CA LEU A 97 -4.59 5.27 6.69
C LEU A 97 -4.58 4.70 8.11
N MET A 98 -5.74 4.27 8.62
CA MET A 98 -5.82 3.63 9.94
C MET A 98 -4.98 2.35 9.97
N PHE A 99 -5.05 1.56 8.89
CA PHE A 99 -4.24 0.35 8.75
C PHE A 99 -2.75 0.68 8.84
N GLY A 100 -2.27 1.64 8.06
CA GLY A 100 -0.86 1.98 8.03
C GLY A 100 -0.33 2.57 9.33
N LEU A 101 -1.17 3.31 10.06
CA LEU A 101 -0.77 3.83 11.36
C LEU A 101 -0.57 2.71 12.40
N ILE A 102 -1.48 1.73 12.44
CA ILE A 102 -1.40 0.59 13.36
C ILE A 102 -0.25 -0.35 12.97
N GLU A 103 -0.12 -0.61 11.67
CA GLU A 103 0.91 -1.48 11.12
C GLU A 103 2.30 -0.90 11.40
N ALA A 104 2.55 0.36 11.04
CA ALA A 104 3.82 1.00 11.32
C ALA A 104 4.09 1.16 12.82
N SER A 105 3.08 1.42 13.65
CA SER A 105 3.26 1.43 15.11
C SER A 105 3.70 0.07 15.63
N THR A 106 3.15 -1.02 15.07
CA THR A 106 3.53 -2.38 15.43
C THR A 106 4.98 -2.65 15.04
N GLU A 107 5.43 -2.19 13.86
CA GLU A 107 6.83 -2.30 13.46
C GLU A 107 7.79 -1.53 14.38
N VAL A 108 7.43 -0.32 14.82
CA VAL A 108 8.23 0.45 15.78
C VAL A 108 8.39 -0.35 17.08
N LEU A 109 7.29 -0.90 17.60
CA LEU A 109 7.28 -1.66 18.85
C LEU A 109 8.09 -2.96 18.77
N LEU A 110 8.17 -3.57 17.60
CA LEU A 110 8.98 -4.77 17.35
C LEU A 110 10.47 -4.48 17.11
N GLY A 111 10.86 -3.20 17.12
CA GLY A 111 12.26 -2.79 16.99
C GLY A 111 12.75 -2.75 15.55
N ASN A 112 11.91 -2.34 14.60
CA ASN A 112 12.37 -2.07 13.23
C ASN A 112 13.56 -1.09 13.24
N ALA A 113 14.61 -1.40 12.47
CA ALA A 113 15.84 -0.60 12.38
C ALA A 113 15.61 0.85 11.95
N ALA A 114 14.51 1.11 11.22
CA ALA A 114 14.11 2.46 10.81
C ALA A 114 13.49 3.30 11.94
N GLY A 115 13.20 2.71 13.11
CA GLY A 115 12.63 3.40 14.27
C GLY A 115 11.33 4.13 13.93
N ILE A 116 11.15 5.33 14.47
CA ILE A 116 9.96 6.20 14.23
C ILE A 116 9.77 6.53 12.75
N GLY A 117 10.82 6.40 11.91
CA GLY A 117 10.74 6.61 10.47
C GLY A 117 9.69 5.72 9.78
N THR A 118 9.44 4.51 10.29
CA THR A 118 8.42 3.55 9.78
C THR A 118 7.03 4.15 9.72
N LEU A 119 6.68 5.03 10.67
CA LEU A 119 5.39 5.72 10.68
C LEU A 119 5.16 6.54 9.41
N GLY A 120 6.22 7.16 8.88
CA GLY A 120 6.12 7.91 7.63
C GLY A 120 5.92 7.02 6.41
N TRP A 121 6.46 5.79 6.40
CA TRP A 121 6.14 4.80 5.37
C TRP A 121 4.68 4.35 5.46
N GLY A 122 4.17 4.04 6.65
CA GLY A 122 2.77 3.63 6.82
C GLY A 122 1.78 4.71 6.41
N ILE A 123 2.05 5.98 6.78
CA ILE A 123 1.22 7.12 6.39
C ILE A 123 1.29 7.38 4.88
N SER A 124 2.49 7.39 4.29
CA SER A 124 2.66 7.66 2.85
C SER A 124 2.02 6.58 1.98
N GLN A 125 2.19 5.30 2.34
CA GLN A 125 1.58 4.17 1.64
C GLN A 125 0.05 4.19 1.79
N GLY A 126 -0.45 4.43 3.00
CA GLY A 126 -1.88 4.59 3.26
C GLY A 126 -2.51 5.71 2.44
N LEU A 127 -1.86 6.90 2.43
CA LEU A 127 -2.33 8.06 1.65
C LEU A 127 -2.41 7.76 0.16
N ALA A 128 -1.42 7.08 -0.40
CA ALA A 128 -1.39 6.74 -1.82
C ALA A 128 -2.51 5.78 -2.21
N ILE A 129 -2.80 4.78 -1.37
CA ILE A 129 -3.92 3.86 -1.58
C ILE A 129 -5.25 4.62 -1.51
N GLU A 130 -5.42 5.50 -0.53
CA GLU A 130 -6.64 6.32 -0.44
C GLU A 130 -6.80 7.26 -1.62
N ALA A 131 -5.72 7.87 -2.12
CA ALA A 131 -5.78 8.74 -3.30
C ALA A 131 -6.32 7.99 -4.53
N VAL A 132 -5.87 6.75 -4.76
CA VAL A 132 -6.37 5.90 -5.86
C VAL A 132 -7.84 5.53 -5.63
N LEU A 133 -8.22 5.18 -4.41
CA LEU A 133 -9.59 4.80 -4.07
C LEU A 133 -10.57 5.98 -4.19
N ILE A 134 -10.14 7.18 -3.81
CA ILE A 134 -10.89 8.44 -4.01
C ILE A 134 -11.12 8.67 -5.50
N CYS A 135 -10.13 8.44 -6.35
CA CYS A 135 -10.27 8.59 -7.80
C CYS A 135 -11.34 7.65 -8.39
N VAL A 136 -11.46 6.42 -7.87
CA VAL A 136 -12.55 5.49 -8.24
C VAL A 136 -13.82 5.66 -7.39
N SER A 137 -13.90 6.73 -6.61
CA SER A 137 -14.99 7.06 -5.69
C SER A 137 -15.38 5.94 -4.73
N TYR A 138 -14.44 5.05 -4.33
CA TYR A 138 -14.73 3.85 -3.54
C TYR A 138 -15.87 2.99 -4.12
N SER A 139 -16.02 2.99 -5.44
CA SER A 139 -17.11 2.29 -6.14
C SER A 139 -16.63 1.09 -6.95
N ARG A 140 -15.30 0.90 -7.06
CA ARG A 140 -14.66 -0.13 -7.87
C ARG A 140 -13.61 -0.82 -7.02
N PHE A 141 -13.70 -2.14 -6.96
CA PHE A 141 -12.80 -3.01 -6.20
C PHE A 141 -12.51 -4.26 -7.05
N GLY A 142 -12.04 -4.05 -8.27
CA GLY A 142 -11.54 -5.11 -9.14
C GLY A 142 -10.02 -5.19 -9.11
N LEU A 143 -9.50 -6.23 -9.75
CA LEU A 143 -8.07 -6.51 -9.89
C LEU A 143 -7.29 -5.29 -10.39
N ILE A 144 -7.85 -4.51 -11.31
CA ILE A 144 -7.18 -3.34 -11.89
C ILE A 144 -7.04 -2.22 -10.84
N THR A 145 -8.09 -1.94 -10.05
CA THR A 145 -8.01 -0.93 -9.00
C THR A 145 -6.96 -1.31 -7.95
N ASP A 146 -6.91 -2.59 -7.56
CA ASP A 146 -5.96 -3.08 -6.57
C ASP A 146 -4.50 -3.03 -7.10
N ILE A 147 -4.28 -3.38 -8.38
CA ILE A 147 -2.98 -3.21 -9.04
C ILE A 147 -2.53 -1.75 -9.02
N MET A 148 -3.42 -0.83 -9.38
CA MET A 148 -3.09 0.60 -9.44
C MET A 148 -2.86 1.18 -8.04
N ALA A 149 -3.60 0.72 -7.04
CA ALA A 149 -3.41 1.10 -5.65
C ALA A 149 -2.06 0.60 -5.08
N GLY A 150 -1.69 -0.65 -5.35
CA GLY A 150 -0.42 -1.21 -4.93
C GLY A 150 0.78 -0.55 -5.62
N ALA A 151 0.65 -0.24 -6.92
CA ALA A 151 1.65 0.52 -7.67
C ALA A 151 1.84 1.93 -7.09
N ALA A 152 0.73 2.65 -6.80
CA ALA A 152 0.77 3.97 -6.18
C ALA A 152 1.40 3.95 -4.78
N ALA A 153 1.05 2.96 -3.96
CA ALA A 153 1.61 2.78 -2.62
C ALA A 153 3.13 2.59 -2.66
N SER A 154 3.63 1.82 -3.62
CA SER A 154 5.07 1.53 -3.78
C SER A 154 5.86 2.78 -4.16
N GLN A 155 5.26 3.57 -5.04
CA GLN A 155 5.85 4.81 -5.50
C GLN A 155 5.93 5.85 -4.36
N PHE A 156 4.86 6.00 -3.58
CA PHE A 156 4.85 6.91 -2.42
C PHE A 156 5.71 6.41 -1.24
N GLY A 157 5.79 5.10 -1.02
CA GLY A 157 6.71 4.52 -0.04
C GLY A 157 8.17 4.83 -0.39
N THR A 158 8.52 4.73 -1.68
CA THR A 158 9.87 5.07 -2.17
C THR A 158 10.14 6.58 -2.07
N LEU A 159 9.12 7.42 -2.29
CA LEU A 159 9.23 8.86 -2.05
C LEU A 159 9.60 9.14 -0.59
N TRP A 160 8.96 8.48 0.37
CA TRP A 160 9.33 8.62 1.78
C TRP A 160 10.75 8.09 2.05
N SER A 161 11.14 6.95 1.47
CA SER A 161 12.53 6.45 1.55
C SER A 161 13.53 7.49 1.06
N SER A 162 13.24 8.20 -0.05
CA SER A 162 14.14 9.21 -0.59
C SER A 162 14.31 10.41 0.36
N VAL A 163 13.24 10.82 1.05
CA VAL A 163 13.29 11.89 2.05
C VAL A 163 14.04 11.42 3.31
N PHE A 164 13.76 10.21 3.78
CA PHE A 164 14.32 9.67 5.01
C PHE A 164 15.82 9.36 4.90
N PHE A 165 16.25 8.72 3.79
CA PHE A 165 17.65 8.39 3.53
C PHE A 165 18.42 9.53 2.83
N GLY A 166 17.76 10.66 2.52
CA GLY A 166 18.40 11.81 1.87
C GLY A 166 18.88 11.54 0.45
N TRP A 167 18.25 10.60 -0.28
CA TRP A 167 18.61 10.31 -1.66
C TRP A 167 18.22 11.50 -2.55
N ASP A 168 19.19 12.30 -3.01
CA ASP A 168 18.90 13.39 -3.94
C ASP A 168 18.71 12.84 -5.37
N PRO A 169 17.51 12.98 -5.98
CA PRO A 169 17.24 12.56 -7.35
C PRO A 169 18.10 13.28 -8.40
N ALA A 170 18.80 14.37 -8.03
CA ALA A 170 19.70 15.10 -8.90
C ALA A 170 21.02 14.35 -9.20
N TYR A 171 21.44 13.41 -8.35
CA TYR A 171 22.78 12.80 -8.42
C TYR A 171 22.83 11.32 -8.82
N SER A 172 21.71 10.58 -8.79
CA SER A 172 21.73 9.13 -9.03
C SER A 172 20.73 8.67 -10.09
N ARG A 173 21.26 8.26 -11.25
CA ARG A 173 20.54 7.54 -12.33
C ARG A 173 19.78 6.32 -11.79
N ASP A 174 20.31 5.68 -10.75
CA ASP A 174 19.74 4.49 -10.13
C ASP A 174 18.41 4.75 -9.40
N VAL A 175 18.22 5.96 -8.85
CA VAL A 175 16.94 6.36 -8.23
C VAL A 175 15.85 6.46 -9.28
N TRP A 176 16.17 7.01 -10.45
CA TRP A 176 15.23 7.09 -11.57
C TRP A 176 14.92 5.71 -12.17
N MET A 177 15.89 4.78 -12.19
CA MET A 177 15.64 3.40 -12.60
C MET A 177 14.84 2.59 -11.56
N SER A 178 14.91 2.95 -10.28
CA SER A 178 14.14 2.27 -9.22
C SER A 178 12.63 2.56 -9.30
N VAL A 179 12.21 3.66 -9.93
CA VAL A 179 10.79 4.05 -10.08
C VAL A 179 9.96 3.02 -10.86
N PRO A 180 10.31 2.63 -12.10
CA PRO A 180 9.55 1.62 -12.84
C PRO A 180 9.60 0.25 -12.15
N VAL A 181 10.73 -0.10 -11.53
CA VAL A 181 10.88 -1.39 -10.82
C VAL A 181 9.97 -1.44 -9.59
N ASN A 182 9.93 -0.37 -8.80
CA ASN A 182 9.02 -0.24 -7.66
C ASN A 182 7.56 -0.30 -8.07
N THR A 183 7.21 0.38 -9.16
CA THR A 183 5.85 0.39 -9.70
C THR A 183 5.41 -1.02 -10.09
N ILE A 184 6.28 -1.77 -10.78
CA ILE A 184 6.03 -3.16 -11.18
C ILE A 184 5.97 -4.09 -9.96
N SER A 185 6.89 -3.93 -9.00
CA SER A 185 6.89 -4.72 -7.76
C SER A 185 5.60 -4.48 -6.97
N GLY A 186 5.18 -3.23 -6.79
CA GLY A 186 3.92 -2.88 -6.13
C GLY A 186 2.69 -3.42 -6.85
N ALA A 187 2.66 -3.32 -8.18
CA ALA A 187 1.59 -3.88 -8.99
C ALA A 187 1.43 -5.40 -8.78
N ILE A 188 2.55 -6.14 -8.78
CA ILE A 188 2.54 -7.61 -8.66
C ILE A 188 2.33 -8.04 -7.21
N PHE A 189 3.23 -7.65 -6.31
CA PHE A 189 3.25 -8.14 -4.93
C PHE A 189 2.16 -7.53 -4.06
N SER A 190 1.88 -6.24 -4.18
CA SER A 190 0.79 -5.64 -3.40
C SER A 190 -0.54 -5.85 -4.12
N GLY A 191 -0.63 -5.45 -5.38
CA GLY A 191 -1.87 -5.46 -6.15
C GLY A 191 -2.42 -6.85 -6.45
N VAL A 192 -1.66 -7.68 -7.18
CA VAL A 192 -2.14 -9.01 -7.59
C VAL A 192 -2.27 -9.94 -6.38
N LEU A 193 -1.28 -9.99 -5.48
CA LEU A 193 -1.39 -10.87 -4.30
C LEU A 193 -2.48 -10.38 -3.34
N GLY A 194 -2.60 -9.07 -3.11
CA GLY A 194 -3.65 -8.47 -2.29
C GLY A 194 -5.04 -8.83 -2.83
N TYR A 195 -5.27 -8.67 -4.14
CA TYR A 195 -6.53 -9.06 -4.78
C TYR A 195 -6.77 -10.57 -4.72
N ALA A 196 -5.74 -11.40 -4.93
CA ALA A 196 -5.86 -12.85 -4.90
C ALA A 196 -6.23 -13.36 -3.49
N LEU A 197 -5.59 -12.82 -2.45
CA LEU A 197 -5.91 -13.08 -1.05
C LEU A 197 -7.33 -12.64 -0.73
N ALA A 198 -7.69 -11.41 -1.11
CA ALA A 198 -9.02 -10.84 -0.87
C ALA A 198 -10.12 -11.66 -1.57
N SER A 199 -9.88 -12.08 -2.81
CA SER A 199 -10.79 -12.91 -3.60
C SER A 199 -10.98 -14.30 -3.00
N ARG A 200 -9.91 -14.92 -2.48
CA ARG A 200 -10.00 -16.22 -1.78
C ARG A 200 -10.73 -16.09 -0.45
N LEU A 201 -10.45 -15.03 0.31
CA LEU A 201 -11.13 -14.75 1.58
C LEU A 201 -12.62 -14.40 1.37
N ALA A 202 -12.99 -13.82 0.23
CA ALA A 202 -14.39 -13.62 -0.13
C ALA A 202 -15.13 -14.95 -0.35
N LYS A 203 -14.44 -15.97 -0.88
CA LYS A 203 -15.02 -17.30 -1.13
C LYS A 203 -15.20 -18.12 0.15
N THR A 204 -14.46 -17.84 1.22
CA THR A 204 -14.62 -18.56 2.50
C THR A 204 -15.85 -18.10 3.30
N GLY A 205 -16.57 -17.08 2.85
CA GLY A 205 -17.79 -16.58 3.50
C GLY A 205 -17.53 -15.71 4.75
N LEU A 206 -16.29 -15.62 5.24
CA LEU A 206 -15.89 -14.75 6.36
C LEU A 206 -16.24 -13.29 6.12
N ILE A 207 -16.10 -12.81 4.88
CA ILE A 207 -16.41 -11.42 4.50
C ILE A 207 -17.93 -11.15 4.53
N ARG A 208 -18.78 -12.18 4.40
CA ARG A 208 -20.25 -12.02 4.41
C ARG A 208 -20.76 -11.61 5.80
N SER A 209 -20.04 -11.94 6.86
CA SER A 209 -20.34 -11.52 8.24
C SER A 209 -20.08 -10.02 8.45
N SER A 210 -18.99 -9.48 7.90
CA SER A 210 -18.61 -8.07 8.01
C SER A 210 -19.53 -7.12 7.21
N ARG A 211 -20.23 -7.64 6.19
CA ARG A 211 -21.15 -6.88 5.31
C ARG A 211 -22.62 -6.92 5.73
N LYS A 212 -22.96 -7.42 6.93
CA LYS A 212 -24.36 -7.41 7.38
C LYS A 212 -24.80 -5.97 7.63
N LYS A 213 -25.88 -5.59 6.91
CA LYS A 213 -26.63 -4.33 7.02
C LYS A 213 -27.14 -4.10 8.43
#